data_AF-A0A1Q5QWA4-F1
#
_entry.id   AF-A0A1Q5QWA4-F1
#
_cell.length_a   1.000
_cell.length_b   1.000
_cell.length_c   1.000
_cell.angle_alpha   90.00
_cell.angle_beta   90.00
_cell.angle_gamma   90.00
#
_symmetry.space_group_name_H-M   'P 1'
#
loop_
_entity.id
_entity.type
_entity.pdbx_description
1 polymer ?
#
loop_
_entity_poly.entity_id
_entity_poly.type
_entity_poly.pdbx_seq_one_letter_code
_entity_poly.pdbx_strand_id
1 'polypeptide(L)'
;MNEIIFLAGDWPVRTIDALIGFGVLVLILLVVIAVVIARSGRRGAELAMAHAIRADELEERLSQVLHAQSEASGRVDAMTQALAGRQAEMARAVNERLDSVTHRVGQSMEHSTRNTLESLRALHERLGIIDSAHKNLTDLTTQVTTLRDVLANKQSRGAFGQARMEAIVQDGLPKGSYEFQFTLSTGKRPDCVVFLPDQRPLCIDAKFPLEAMTALHDARSDEERRIATQRLRGDVMKHVSDIAEKYLVTGETQEMALMFVPSESVYAEIHDGFDDVIQKAYRARVVLVSPSLLMLAIQVMQQIMKDARMRDAADQIRTEVIKLGDDLGRLRDRVLKLQKHFADVNEDVRQVLISADKIEKRAGRIEELDFSKTDAPAEGPRLVASGAPELFPRKLQAGE
;
A
#
# COMPACT_ATOMS: atom_id res chain seq x y z
N MET A 1 -43.56 140.84 23.78
CA MET A 1 -43.11 141.21 25.14
C MET A 1 -42.04 140.23 25.56
N ASN A 2 -40.77 140.57 25.32
CA ASN A 2 -39.63 139.77 25.80
C ASN A 2 -39.41 140.10 27.27
N GLU A 3 -40.25 139.51 28.13
CA GLU A 3 -40.04 139.59 29.58
C GLU A 3 -38.83 138.74 29.95
N ILE A 4 -37.81 139.44 30.41
CA ILE A 4 -36.66 138.89 31.09
C ILE A 4 -37.17 138.42 32.45
N ILE A 5 -37.19 137.12 32.68
CA ILE A 5 -37.80 136.55 33.90
C ILE A 5 -36.85 136.68 35.10
N PHE A 6 -35.54 136.52 34.87
CA PHE A 6 -34.58 136.65 35.95
C PHE A 6 -33.17 136.97 35.44
N LEU A 7 -32.47 137.85 36.16
CA LEU A 7 -31.06 138.19 35.95
C LEU A 7 -30.20 137.20 36.72
N ALA A 8 -29.63 136.22 36.01
CA ALA A 8 -28.61 135.34 36.58
C ALA A 8 -27.25 136.03 36.43
N GLY A 9 -26.92 136.87 37.41
CA GLY A 9 -25.75 137.74 37.35
C GLY A 9 -25.95 138.86 36.33
N ASP A 10 -24.96 139.06 35.46
CA ASP A 10 -25.00 140.10 34.42
C ASP A 10 -25.77 139.71 33.14
N TRP A 11 -26.40 138.53 33.10
CA TRP A 11 -27.13 138.04 31.92
C TRP A 11 -28.64 137.83 32.19
N PRO A 12 -29.53 138.51 31.44
CA PRO A 12 -30.96 138.26 31.50
C PRO A 12 -31.34 136.98 30.74
N VAL A 13 -31.71 135.92 31.45
CA VAL A 13 -32.10 134.61 30.88
C VAL A 13 -33.57 134.62 30.43
N ARG A 14 -33.86 134.00 29.28
CA ARG A 14 -35.17 134.04 28.60
C ARG A 14 -35.81 132.65 28.56
N THR A 15 -37.14 132.60 28.38
CA THR A 15 -37.95 131.35 28.31
C THR A 15 -37.44 130.30 27.33
N ILE A 16 -36.73 130.72 26.28
CA ILE A 16 -36.14 129.86 25.26
C ILE A 16 -35.09 128.90 25.85
N ASP A 17 -34.33 129.36 26.85
CA ASP A 17 -33.22 128.60 27.42
C ASP A 17 -33.70 127.37 28.22
N ALA A 18 -34.86 127.48 28.89
CA ALA A 18 -35.47 126.38 29.65
C ALA A 18 -36.01 125.26 28.75
N LEU A 19 -36.54 125.61 27.57
CA LEU A 19 -37.13 124.65 26.63
C LEU A 19 -36.05 123.78 25.96
N ILE A 20 -34.87 124.36 25.72
CA ILE A 20 -33.67 123.65 25.23
C ILE A 20 -33.21 122.62 26.27
N GLY A 21 -33.17 123.00 27.55
CA GLY A 21 -32.77 122.09 28.63
C GLY A 21 -33.64 120.84 28.74
N PHE A 22 -34.96 120.98 28.61
CA PHE A 22 -35.88 119.84 28.63
C PHE A 22 -35.69 118.92 27.41
N GLY A 23 -35.47 119.50 26.23
CA GLY A 23 -35.19 118.73 25.01
C GLY A 23 -33.95 117.85 25.10
N VAL A 24 -32.88 118.35 25.74
CA VAL A 24 -31.64 117.59 25.95
C VAL A 24 -31.86 116.39 26.87
N LEU A 25 -32.65 116.54 27.94
CA LEU A 25 -32.93 115.46 28.88
C LEU A 25 -33.66 114.29 28.22
N VAL A 26 -34.67 114.58 27.40
CA VAL A 26 -35.44 113.57 26.65
C VAL A 26 -34.54 112.83 25.66
N LEU A 27 -33.64 113.54 24.99
CA LEU A 27 -32.68 112.95 24.05
C LEU A 27 -31.76 111.94 24.75
N ILE A 28 -31.24 112.29 25.93
CA ILE A 28 -30.37 111.40 26.72
C ILE A 28 -31.11 110.11 27.10
N LEU A 29 -32.37 110.23 27.54
CA LEU A 29 -33.18 109.06 27.92
C LEU A 29 -33.40 108.11 26.73
N LEU A 30 -33.68 108.65 25.55
CA LEU A 30 -33.85 107.85 24.33
C LEU A 30 -32.56 107.13 23.91
N VAL A 31 -31.41 107.79 24.06
CA VAL A 31 -30.10 107.18 23.76
C VAL A 31 -29.83 106.01 24.72
N VAL A 32 -30.12 106.14 26.02
CA VAL A 32 -29.92 105.06 26.99
C VAL A 32 -30.79 103.84 26.64
N ILE A 33 -32.06 104.05 26.30
CA ILE A 33 -32.97 102.96 25.90
C ILE A 33 -32.46 102.27 24.63
N ALA A 34 -32.02 103.03 23.63
CA ALA A 34 -31.45 102.49 22.40
C ALA A 34 -30.20 101.63 22.65
N VAL A 35 -29.32 102.07 23.57
CA VAL A 35 -28.10 101.32 23.93
C VAL A 35 -28.45 100.00 24.66
N VAL A 36 -29.46 99.99 25.52
CA VAL A 36 -29.89 98.76 26.22
C VAL A 36 -30.45 97.74 25.23
N ILE A 37 -31.29 98.16 24.29
CA ILE A 37 -31.85 97.29 23.25
C ILE A 37 -30.76 96.76 22.32
N ALA A 38 -29.79 97.61 21.94
CA ALA A 38 -28.66 97.18 21.11
C ALA A 38 -27.76 96.16 21.82
N ARG A 39 -27.58 96.30 23.15
CA ARG A 39 -26.79 95.35 23.95
C ARG A 39 -27.51 94.04 24.22
N SER A 40 -28.84 94.04 24.40
CA SER A 40 -29.59 92.80 24.62
C SER A 40 -29.68 91.94 23.34
N GLY A 41 -29.82 92.57 22.16
CA GLY A 41 -29.87 91.87 20.88
C GLY A 41 -28.57 91.10 20.55
N ARG A 42 -27.40 91.64 20.93
CA ARG A 42 -26.11 90.96 20.68
C ARG A 42 -25.92 89.68 21.51
N ARG A 43 -26.39 89.65 22.77
CA ARG A 43 -26.29 88.45 23.61
C ARG A 43 -27.22 87.32 23.15
N GLY A 44 -28.37 87.66 22.56
CA GLY A 44 -29.30 86.66 22.01
C GLY A 44 -28.73 85.93 20.79
N ALA A 45 -27.97 86.62 19.94
CA ALA A 45 -27.40 86.04 18.71
C ALA A 45 -26.29 85.00 18.99
N GLU A 46 -25.43 85.24 19.98
CA GLU A 46 -24.34 84.33 20.33
C GLU A 46 -24.85 82.98 20.88
N LEU A 47 -25.92 83.01 21.69
CA LEU A 47 -26.53 81.79 22.23
C LEU A 47 -27.19 80.94 21.14
N ALA A 48 -27.87 81.56 20.18
CA ALA A 48 -28.50 80.85 19.06
C ALA A 48 -27.46 80.14 18.18
N MET A 49 -26.33 80.79 17.90
CA MET A 49 -25.23 80.18 17.13
C MET A 49 -24.59 78.99 17.87
N ALA A 50 -24.40 79.09 19.20
CA ALA A 50 -23.86 77.98 19.98
C ALA A 50 -24.79 76.74 20.03
N HIS A 51 -26.12 76.95 19.98
CA HIS A 51 -27.07 75.85 19.90
C HIS A 51 -27.11 75.20 18.52
N ALA A 52 -26.97 75.98 17.44
CA ALA A 52 -26.92 75.46 16.07
C ALA A 52 -25.70 74.54 15.86
N ILE A 53 -24.51 74.96 16.31
CA ILE A 53 -23.28 74.16 16.17
C ILE A 53 -23.37 72.83 16.94
N ARG A 54 -23.94 72.84 18.15
CA ARG A 54 -24.12 71.60 18.94
C ARG A 54 -25.14 70.65 18.33
N ALA A 55 -26.17 71.18 17.67
CA ALA A 55 -27.17 70.35 17.00
C ALA A 55 -26.55 69.63 15.79
N ASP A 56 -25.75 70.35 15.00
CA ASP A 56 -25.05 69.80 13.83
C ASP A 56 -24.05 68.69 14.25
N GLU A 57 -23.28 68.91 15.32
CA GLU A 57 -22.34 67.91 15.83
C GLU A 57 -23.04 66.65 16.37
N LEU A 58 -24.25 66.79 16.94
CA LEU A 58 -25.07 65.66 17.40
C LEU A 58 -25.63 64.85 16.24
N GLU A 59 -26.11 65.50 15.18
CA GLU A 59 -26.59 64.83 13.97
C GLU A 59 -25.47 64.05 13.29
N GLU A 60 -24.27 64.64 13.19
CA GLU A 60 -23.11 63.96 12.60
C GLU A 60 -22.72 62.71 13.40
N ARG A 61 -22.66 62.80 14.74
CA ARG A 61 -22.38 61.64 15.61
C ARG A 61 -23.45 60.55 15.50
N LEU A 62 -24.72 60.92 15.43
CA LEU A 62 -25.81 59.94 15.25
C LEU A 62 -25.69 59.22 13.90
N SER A 63 -25.36 59.95 12.83
CA SER A 63 -25.18 59.36 11.51
C SER A 63 -24.03 58.35 11.48
N GLN A 64 -22.89 58.68 12.13
CA GLN A 64 -21.73 57.79 12.23
C GLN A 64 -22.05 56.51 13.02
N VAL A 65 -22.81 56.63 14.12
CA VAL A 65 -23.22 55.47 14.92
C VAL A 65 -24.16 54.55 14.14
N LEU A 66 -25.12 55.12 13.40
CA LEU A 66 -26.05 54.33 12.58
C LEU A 66 -25.32 53.60 11.44
N HIS A 67 -24.37 54.26 10.78
CA HIS A 67 -23.53 53.61 9.76
C HIS A 67 -22.70 52.48 10.35
N ALA A 68 -21.99 52.72 11.46
CA ALA A 68 -21.20 51.69 12.14
C ALA A 68 -22.07 50.50 12.61
N GLN A 69 -23.28 50.76 13.09
CA GLN A 69 -24.23 49.72 13.50
C GLN A 69 -24.70 48.88 12.30
N SER A 70 -25.01 49.51 11.16
CA SER A 70 -25.42 48.78 9.95
C SER A 70 -24.31 47.88 9.40
N GLU A 71 -23.06 48.36 9.40
CA GLU A 71 -21.90 47.57 8.97
C GLU A 71 -21.61 46.40 9.93
N ALA A 72 -21.76 46.63 11.24
CA ALA A 72 -21.61 45.58 12.24
C ALA A 72 -22.69 44.49 12.08
N SER A 73 -23.95 44.89 11.87
CA SER A 73 -25.06 43.96 11.62
C SER A 73 -24.84 43.14 10.35
N GLY A 74 -24.42 43.78 9.25
CA GLY A 74 -24.13 43.08 7.99
C GLY A 74 -22.99 42.07 8.10
N ARG A 75 -21.94 42.39 8.88
CA ARG A 75 -20.85 41.43 9.16
C ARG A 75 -21.30 40.23 9.98
N VAL A 76 -22.17 40.45 10.97
CA VAL A 76 -22.73 39.37 11.79
C VAL A 76 -23.62 38.43 10.95
N ASP A 77 -24.44 38.99 10.06
CA ASP A 77 -25.28 38.19 9.17
C ASP A 77 -24.43 37.38 8.17
N ALA A 78 -23.40 37.99 7.58
CA ALA A 78 -22.48 37.29 6.68
C ALA A 78 -21.69 36.17 7.40
N MET A 79 -21.27 36.42 8.64
CA MET A 79 -20.59 35.41 9.47
C MET A 79 -21.54 34.25 9.82
N THR A 80 -22.80 34.55 10.14
CA THR A 80 -23.82 33.55 10.45
C THR A 80 -24.13 32.68 9.23
N GLN A 81 -24.27 33.28 8.04
CA GLN A 81 -24.46 32.54 6.79
C GLN A 81 -23.26 31.68 6.41
N ALA A 82 -22.03 32.18 6.60
CA ALA A 82 -20.81 31.42 6.33
C ALA A 82 -20.66 30.21 7.27
N LEU A 83 -21.00 30.38 8.56
CA LEU A 83 -21.01 29.29 9.53
C LEU A 83 -22.10 28.25 9.22
N ALA A 84 -23.31 28.70 8.86
CA ALA A 84 -24.40 27.81 8.45
C ALA A 84 -24.05 27.01 7.18
N GLY A 85 -23.41 27.65 6.19
CA GLY A 85 -22.92 27.01 4.98
C GLY A 85 -21.89 25.93 5.26
N ARG A 86 -20.86 26.24 6.06
CA ARG A 86 -19.83 25.26 6.46
C ARG A 86 -20.39 24.10 7.28
N GLN A 87 -21.35 24.37 8.16
CA GLN A 87 -22.00 23.32 8.96
C GLN A 87 -22.83 22.39 8.06
N ALA A 88 -23.53 22.93 7.05
CA ALA A 88 -24.27 22.13 6.08
C ALA A 88 -23.35 21.28 5.18
N GLU A 89 -22.22 21.83 4.73
CA GLU A 89 -21.21 21.09 3.95
C GLU A 89 -20.58 19.96 4.77
N MET A 90 -20.23 20.22 6.04
CA MET A 90 -19.71 19.20 6.94
C MET A 90 -20.72 18.08 7.19
N ALA A 91 -22.00 18.43 7.41
CA ALA A 91 -23.07 17.44 7.59
C ALA A 91 -23.25 16.55 6.36
N ARG A 92 -23.19 17.12 5.14
CA ARG A 92 -23.25 16.36 3.89
C ARG A 92 -22.04 15.43 3.72
N ALA A 93 -20.83 15.93 3.94
CA ALA A 93 -19.61 15.13 3.83
C ALA A 93 -19.55 13.98 4.84
N VAL A 94 -20.10 14.19 6.05
CA VAL A 94 -20.23 13.14 7.06
C VAL A 94 -21.26 12.09 6.62
N ASN A 95 -22.44 12.49 6.15
CA ASN A 95 -23.46 11.56 5.66
C ASN A 95 -22.98 10.73 4.47
N GLU A 96 -22.34 11.34 3.47
CA GLU A 96 -21.79 10.61 2.32
C GLU A 96 -20.73 9.57 2.73
N ARG A 97 -19.88 9.92 3.71
CA ARG A 97 -18.90 8.98 4.27
C ARG A 97 -19.57 7.86 5.05
N LEU A 98 -20.58 8.16 5.87
CA LEU A 98 -21.33 7.17 6.64
C LEU A 98 -22.10 6.21 5.73
N ASP A 99 -22.70 6.69 4.65
CA ASP A 99 -23.37 5.85 3.65
C ASP A 99 -22.37 4.94 2.92
N SER A 100 -21.20 5.47 2.53
CA SER A 100 -20.14 4.67 1.89
C SER A 100 -19.59 3.58 2.83
N VAL A 101 -19.36 3.92 4.10
CA VAL A 101 -18.90 2.96 5.11
C VAL A 101 -19.97 1.90 5.37
N THR A 102 -21.23 2.30 5.53
CA THR A 102 -22.36 1.38 5.74
C THR A 102 -22.51 0.42 4.57
N HIS A 103 -22.40 0.92 3.33
CA HIS A 103 -22.48 0.09 2.14
C HIS A 103 -21.33 -0.92 2.05
N ARG A 104 -20.07 -0.49 2.32
CA ARG A 104 -18.91 -1.39 2.32
C ARG A 104 -18.99 -2.45 3.43
N VAL A 105 -19.41 -2.07 4.63
CA VAL A 105 -19.58 -3.00 5.74
C VAL A 105 -20.69 -4.01 5.42
N GLY A 106 -21.81 -3.55 4.85
CA GLY A 106 -22.89 -4.43 4.38
C GLY A 106 -22.41 -5.44 3.35
N GLN A 107 -21.72 -4.97 2.29
CA GLN A 107 -21.16 -5.84 1.26
C GLN A 107 -20.12 -6.83 1.81
N SER A 108 -19.24 -6.37 2.72
CA SER A 108 -18.22 -7.24 3.33
C SER A 108 -18.84 -8.28 4.26
N MET A 109 -19.88 -7.95 5.03
CA MET A 109 -20.61 -8.90 5.86
C MET A 109 -21.38 -9.91 5.01
N GLU A 110 -22.02 -9.46 3.92
CA GLU A 110 -22.75 -10.35 3.02
C GLU A 110 -21.79 -11.32 2.30
N HIS A 111 -20.64 -10.83 1.84
CA HIS A 111 -19.60 -11.66 1.22
C HIS A 111 -18.97 -12.64 2.23
N SER A 112 -18.65 -12.18 3.44
CA SER A 112 -18.14 -13.04 4.51
C SER A 112 -19.16 -14.11 4.92
N THR A 113 -20.44 -13.76 4.97
CA THR A 113 -21.53 -14.70 5.29
C THR A 113 -21.71 -15.73 4.19
N ARG A 114 -21.67 -15.34 2.91
CA ARG A 114 -21.69 -16.28 1.79
C ARG A 114 -20.50 -17.23 1.81
N ASN A 115 -19.28 -16.72 1.97
CA ASN A 115 -18.07 -17.55 2.04
C ASN A 115 -18.09 -18.50 3.25
N THR A 116 -18.64 -18.05 4.38
CA THR A 116 -18.83 -18.91 5.56
C THR A 116 -19.87 -19.98 5.31
N LEU A 117 -21.02 -19.65 4.70
CA LEU A 117 -22.06 -20.63 4.35
C LEU A 117 -21.58 -21.64 3.30
N GLU A 118 -20.79 -21.21 2.33
CA GLU A 118 -20.18 -22.08 1.32
C GLU A 118 -19.12 -23.00 1.95
N SER A 119 -18.28 -22.46 2.84
CA SER A 119 -17.33 -23.26 3.61
C SER A 119 -18.05 -24.25 4.54
N LEU A 120 -19.14 -23.83 5.19
CA LEU A 120 -19.96 -24.70 6.02
C LEU A 120 -20.71 -25.75 5.21
N ARG A 121 -21.12 -25.46 3.96
CA ARG A 121 -21.68 -26.45 3.04
C ARG A 121 -20.64 -27.44 2.56
N ALA A 122 -19.44 -26.99 2.18
CA ALA A 122 -18.33 -27.87 1.83
C ALA A 122 -17.89 -28.73 3.03
N LEU A 123 -17.93 -28.18 4.24
CA LEU A 123 -17.75 -28.95 5.47
C LEU A 123 -18.92 -29.90 5.73
N HIS A 124 -20.18 -29.50 5.51
CA HIS A 124 -21.35 -30.39 5.65
C HIS A 124 -21.37 -31.51 4.61
N GLU A 125 -20.92 -31.26 3.38
CA GLU A 125 -20.78 -32.26 2.32
C GLU A 125 -19.66 -33.26 2.66
N ARG A 126 -18.56 -32.77 3.26
CA ARG A 126 -17.52 -33.61 3.85
C ARG A 126 -17.93 -34.30 5.16
N LEU A 127 -18.86 -33.71 5.92
CA LEU A 127 -19.42 -34.24 7.16
C LEU A 127 -20.73 -35.04 6.93
N GLY A 128 -21.16 -35.20 5.68
CA GLY A 128 -22.22 -36.12 5.24
C GLY A 128 -21.86 -37.59 5.41
N ILE A 129 -20.90 -37.89 6.28
CA ILE A 129 -20.44 -39.20 6.75
C ILE A 129 -21.15 -39.54 8.08
N ILE A 130 -22.35 -38.99 8.33
CA ILE A 130 -23.16 -39.40 9.49
C ILE A 130 -24.04 -40.62 9.16
N ASP A 131 -24.40 -40.84 7.89
CA ASP A 131 -24.96 -42.14 7.44
C ASP A 131 -23.88 -43.24 7.33
N SER A 132 -22.60 -42.87 7.24
CA SER A 132 -21.48 -43.81 7.27
C SER A 132 -21.07 -44.21 8.70
N ALA A 133 -21.42 -43.42 9.72
CA ALA A 133 -21.13 -43.77 11.11
C ALA A 133 -21.94 -44.99 11.59
N HIS A 134 -23.20 -45.12 11.14
CA HIS A 134 -24.03 -46.30 11.44
C HIS A 134 -23.59 -47.56 10.66
N LYS A 135 -23.00 -47.39 9.47
CA LYS A 135 -22.41 -48.50 8.69
C LYS A 135 -21.09 -48.97 9.29
N ASN A 136 -20.25 -48.04 9.76
CA ASN A 136 -18.95 -48.33 10.37
C ASN A 136 -19.05 -49.08 11.71
N LEU A 137 -20.14 -48.95 12.47
CA LEU A 137 -20.32 -49.69 13.73
C LEU A 137 -20.59 -51.19 13.50
N THR A 138 -21.28 -51.53 12.42
CA THR A 138 -21.47 -52.92 11.99
C THR A 138 -20.18 -53.49 11.38
N ASP A 139 -19.47 -52.69 10.58
CA ASP A 139 -18.18 -53.09 9.97
C ASP A 139 -17.04 -53.25 10.97
N LEU A 140 -17.02 -52.55 12.11
CA LEU A 140 -15.97 -52.72 13.13
C LEU A 140 -16.04 -54.10 13.79
N THR A 141 -17.25 -54.64 13.96
CA THR A 141 -17.45 -56.00 14.50
C THR A 141 -17.07 -57.06 13.47
N THR A 142 -17.24 -56.76 12.17
CA THR A 142 -16.76 -57.62 11.07
C THR A 142 -15.25 -57.52 10.87
N GLN A 143 -14.64 -56.33 11.03
CA GLN A 143 -13.20 -56.08 10.88
C GLN A 143 -12.34 -56.75 11.96
N VAL A 144 -12.85 -56.94 13.17
CA VAL A 144 -12.13 -57.69 14.22
C VAL A 144 -12.05 -59.19 13.86
N THR A 145 -13.06 -59.74 13.19
CA THR A 145 -13.03 -61.09 12.61
C THR A 145 -12.13 -61.15 11.38
N THR A 146 -12.18 -60.14 10.49
CA THR A 146 -11.33 -60.05 9.29
C THR A 146 -9.85 -59.85 9.64
N LEU A 147 -9.49 -59.16 10.73
CA LEU A 147 -8.09 -59.05 11.17
C LEU A 147 -7.53 -60.43 11.55
N ARG A 148 -8.32 -61.27 12.22
CA ARG A 148 -7.90 -62.62 12.61
C ARG A 148 -7.73 -63.53 11.39
N ASP A 149 -8.58 -63.38 10.37
CA ASP A 149 -8.54 -64.15 9.13
C ASP A 149 -7.47 -63.66 8.12
N VAL A 150 -7.23 -62.34 8.02
CA VAL A 150 -6.12 -61.74 7.24
C VAL A 150 -4.77 -62.08 7.87
N LEU A 151 -4.72 -62.24 9.19
CA LEU A 151 -3.54 -62.70 9.91
C LEU A 151 -3.32 -64.22 9.85
N ALA A 152 -4.22 -65.02 9.25
CA ALA A 152 -4.06 -66.47 9.13
C ALA A 152 -3.18 -66.88 7.93
N ASN A 153 -3.24 -66.16 6.80
CA ASN A 153 -2.46 -66.46 5.59
C ASN A 153 -1.21 -65.56 5.47
N LYS A 154 -0.03 -66.17 5.22
CA LYS A 154 1.26 -65.48 5.05
C LYS A 154 1.23 -64.40 3.97
N GLN A 155 0.53 -64.63 2.86
CA GLN A 155 0.45 -63.66 1.77
C GLN A 155 -0.42 -62.45 2.14
N SER A 156 -1.57 -62.69 2.76
CA SER A 156 -2.48 -61.65 3.25
C SER A 156 -1.83 -60.78 4.33
N ARG A 157 -1.02 -61.38 5.21
CA ARG A 157 -0.18 -60.66 6.18
C ARG A 157 0.83 -59.72 5.52
N GLY A 158 1.55 -60.22 4.51
CA GLY A 158 2.51 -59.42 3.74
C GLY A 158 1.83 -58.22 3.08
N ALA A 159 0.70 -58.46 2.42
CA ALA A 159 -0.10 -57.41 1.77
C ALA A 159 -0.63 -56.37 2.77
N PHE A 160 -1.06 -56.78 3.97
CA PHE A 160 -1.48 -55.85 5.02
C PHE A 160 -0.33 -54.96 5.51
N GLY A 161 0.84 -55.55 5.73
CA GLY A 161 2.04 -54.81 6.13
C GLY A 161 2.46 -53.79 5.07
N GLN A 162 2.47 -54.20 3.81
CA GLN A 162 2.76 -53.31 2.68
C GLN A 162 1.72 -52.19 2.58
N ALA A 163 0.43 -52.49 2.59
CA ALA A 163 -0.63 -51.48 2.50
C ALA A 163 -0.53 -50.41 3.60
N ARG A 164 -0.14 -50.81 4.83
CA ARG A 164 0.08 -49.86 5.93
C ARG A 164 1.27 -48.93 5.66
N MET A 165 2.37 -49.45 5.13
CA MET A 165 3.52 -48.65 4.72
C MET A 165 3.13 -47.67 3.60
N GLU A 166 2.45 -48.17 2.57
CA GLU A 166 2.01 -47.37 1.43
C GLU A 166 1.13 -46.21 1.87
N ALA A 167 0.17 -46.44 2.78
CA ALA A 167 -0.67 -45.39 3.32
C ALA A 167 0.14 -44.28 4.02
N ILE A 168 1.12 -44.66 4.86
CA ILE A 168 1.99 -43.68 5.56
C ILE A 168 2.79 -42.84 4.56
N VAL A 169 3.34 -43.48 3.52
CA VAL A 169 4.14 -42.80 2.49
C VAL A 169 3.26 -41.88 1.63
N GLN A 170 2.08 -42.35 1.23
CA GLN A 170 1.13 -41.58 0.42
C GLN A 170 0.60 -40.35 1.14
N ASP A 171 0.33 -40.46 2.44
CA ASP A 171 -0.17 -39.34 3.25
C ASP A 171 0.94 -38.32 3.56
N GLY A 172 2.19 -38.78 3.69
CA GLY A 172 3.30 -37.93 4.10
C GLY A 172 4.10 -37.27 2.96
N LEU A 173 4.16 -37.88 1.77
CA LEU A 173 4.95 -37.38 0.64
C LEU A 173 4.09 -37.00 -0.56
N PRO A 174 4.48 -35.95 -1.32
CA PRO A 174 3.78 -35.60 -2.56
C PRO A 174 4.02 -36.67 -3.64
N LYS A 175 3.02 -36.84 -4.52
CA LYS A 175 3.13 -37.74 -5.67
C LYS A 175 4.35 -37.38 -6.53
N GLY A 176 5.09 -38.40 -6.97
CA GLY A 176 6.35 -38.24 -7.71
C GLY A 176 7.61 -38.15 -6.85
N SER A 177 7.47 -38.06 -5.51
CA SER A 177 8.60 -38.15 -4.57
C SER A 177 8.87 -39.58 -4.08
N TYR A 178 8.03 -40.53 -4.47
CA TYR A 178 8.15 -41.94 -4.13
C TYR A 178 7.59 -42.78 -5.27
N GLU A 179 7.98 -44.06 -5.29
CA GLU A 179 7.44 -45.07 -6.19
C GLU A 179 7.32 -46.41 -5.45
N PHE A 180 6.24 -47.15 -5.69
CA PHE A 180 6.06 -48.49 -5.14
C PHE A 180 6.56 -49.53 -6.13
N GLN A 181 7.21 -50.59 -5.64
CA GLN A 181 7.72 -51.69 -6.46
C GLN A 181 8.68 -51.24 -7.58
N PHE A 182 9.43 -50.15 -7.34
CA PHE A 182 10.46 -49.64 -8.26
C PHE A 182 11.53 -50.71 -8.53
N THR A 183 11.99 -50.83 -9.78
CA THR A 183 13.03 -51.80 -10.14
C THR A 183 14.39 -51.13 -10.16
N LEU A 184 15.27 -51.55 -9.24
CA LEU A 184 16.68 -51.12 -9.21
C LEU A 184 17.45 -51.69 -10.42
N SER A 185 18.64 -51.15 -10.69
CA SER A 185 19.52 -51.64 -11.76
C SER A 185 19.86 -53.13 -11.63
N THR A 186 19.87 -53.63 -10.40
CA THR A 186 20.11 -55.05 -10.05
C THR A 186 18.93 -55.97 -10.37
N GLY A 187 17.80 -55.43 -10.85
CA GLY A 187 16.56 -56.18 -11.08
C GLY A 187 15.78 -56.53 -9.81
N LYS A 188 16.23 -56.05 -8.64
CA LYS A 188 15.53 -56.21 -7.35
C LYS A 188 14.50 -55.09 -7.18
N ARG A 189 13.44 -55.39 -6.43
CA ARG A 189 12.29 -54.49 -6.20
C ARG A 189 12.02 -54.36 -4.71
N PRO A 190 12.43 -53.24 -4.07
CA PRO A 190 11.92 -52.90 -2.74
C PRO A 190 10.42 -52.56 -2.82
N ASP A 191 9.72 -52.68 -1.69
CA ASP A 191 8.29 -52.38 -1.64
C ASP A 191 8.00 -50.91 -1.93
N CYS A 192 8.86 -50.01 -1.45
CA CYS A 192 8.79 -48.58 -1.73
C CYS A 192 10.19 -47.98 -1.89
N VAL A 193 10.30 -46.98 -2.75
CA VAL A 193 11.44 -46.07 -2.80
C VAL A 193 10.98 -44.64 -2.58
N VAL A 194 11.78 -43.86 -1.87
CA VAL A 194 11.60 -42.40 -1.72
C VAL A 194 12.76 -41.69 -2.38
N PHE A 195 12.48 -40.76 -3.30
CA PHE A 195 13.50 -39.99 -4.01
C PHE A 195 13.87 -38.73 -3.22
N LEU A 196 15.12 -38.68 -2.75
CA LEU A 196 15.68 -37.51 -2.09
C LEU A 196 16.22 -36.50 -3.13
N PRO A 197 16.56 -35.25 -2.73
CA PRO A 197 16.99 -34.21 -3.67
C PRO A 197 18.23 -34.55 -4.50
N ASP A 198 19.09 -35.44 -4.01
CA ASP A 198 20.25 -35.98 -4.72
C ASP A 198 19.91 -37.08 -5.74
N GLN A 199 18.61 -37.33 -5.96
CA GLN A 199 18.02 -38.32 -6.87
C GLN A 199 18.34 -39.78 -6.56
N ARG A 200 19.06 -40.07 -5.46
CA ARG A 200 19.33 -41.44 -5.03
C ARG A 200 18.14 -41.95 -4.21
N PRO A 201 17.47 -43.05 -4.60
CA PRO A 201 16.33 -43.58 -3.87
C PRO A 201 16.73 -44.15 -2.50
N LEU A 202 15.94 -43.83 -1.49
CA LEU A 202 15.92 -44.51 -0.20
C LEU A 202 14.97 -45.71 -0.29
N CYS A 203 15.50 -46.92 -0.14
CA CYS A 203 14.71 -48.14 -0.21
C CYS A 203 14.02 -48.44 1.13
N ILE A 204 12.74 -48.79 1.07
CA ILE A 204 11.90 -49.19 2.21
C ILE A 204 11.27 -50.54 1.87
N ASP A 205 11.39 -51.50 2.78
CA ASP A 205 10.87 -52.85 2.60
C ASP A 205 10.12 -53.30 3.86
N ALA A 206 8.90 -53.81 3.67
CA ALA A 206 8.00 -54.20 4.74
C ALA A 206 8.25 -55.66 5.15
N LYS A 207 8.67 -55.88 6.40
CA LYS A 207 8.93 -57.21 6.95
C LYS A 207 8.17 -57.41 8.24
N PHE A 208 7.33 -58.45 8.26
CA PHE A 208 6.50 -58.79 9.40
C PHE A 208 6.85 -60.17 9.97
N PRO A 209 7.74 -60.28 10.96
CA PRO A 209 8.13 -61.55 11.57
C PRO A 209 7.08 -62.06 12.57
N LEU A 210 5.79 -62.01 12.21
CA LEU A 210 4.69 -62.27 13.13
C LEU A 210 4.70 -63.72 13.64
N GLU A 211 5.02 -64.71 12.80
CA GLU A 211 5.00 -66.12 13.21
C GLU A 211 6.00 -66.40 14.33
N ALA A 212 7.22 -65.88 14.22
CA ALA A 212 8.22 -66.02 15.26
C ALA A 212 7.84 -65.24 16.52
N MET A 213 7.18 -64.09 16.36
CA MET A 213 6.67 -63.30 17.48
C MET A 213 5.50 -63.97 18.22
N THR A 214 4.55 -64.56 17.49
CA THR A 214 3.45 -65.33 18.06
C THR A 214 3.98 -66.56 18.79
N ALA A 215 4.96 -67.27 18.21
CA ALA A 215 5.60 -68.40 18.88
C ALA A 215 6.29 -67.99 20.19
N LEU A 216 6.90 -66.80 20.23
CA LEU A 216 7.53 -66.25 21.44
C LEU A 216 6.49 -65.90 22.52
N HIS A 217 5.37 -65.31 22.12
CA HIS A 217 4.28 -64.95 23.01
C HIS A 217 3.53 -66.16 23.58
N ASP A 218 3.34 -67.20 22.75
CA ASP A 218 2.58 -68.39 23.12
C ASP A 218 3.42 -69.44 23.87
N ALA A 219 4.74 -69.27 23.94
CA ALA A 219 5.64 -70.13 24.70
C ALA A 219 5.22 -70.22 26.18
N ARG A 220 5.07 -71.44 26.69
CA ARG A 220 4.65 -71.71 28.08
C ARG A 220 5.78 -72.25 28.95
N SER A 221 6.85 -72.77 28.34
CA SER A 221 8.06 -73.21 29.03
C SER A 221 9.28 -72.37 28.68
N ASP A 222 10.29 -72.38 29.55
CA ASP A 222 11.56 -71.67 29.32
C ASP A 222 12.29 -72.17 28.07
N GLU A 223 12.18 -73.47 27.76
CA GLU A 223 12.78 -74.06 26.56
C GLU A 223 12.07 -73.60 25.28
N GLU A 224 10.73 -73.62 25.27
CA GLU A 224 9.94 -73.07 24.15
C GLU A 224 10.26 -71.59 23.92
N ARG A 225 10.36 -70.82 25.01
CA ARG A 225 10.69 -69.40 24.94
C ARG A 225 12.09 -69.20 24.34
N ARG A 226 13.09 -69.97 24.77
CA ARG A 226 14.46 -69.91 24.24
C ARG A 226 14.50 -70.22 22.74
N ILE A 227 13.81 -71.27 22.30
CA ILE A 227 13.74 -71.66 20.88
C ILE A 227 13.06 -70.56 20.06
N ALA A 228 11.92 -70.03 20.53
CA ALA A 228 11.19 -68.97 19.84
C ALA A 228 12.00 -67.67 19.75
N THR A 229 12.71 -67.29 20.82
CA THR A 229 13.65 -66.15 20.83
C THR A 229 14.75 -66.32 19.79
N GLN A 230 15.39 -67.50 19.71
CA GLN A 230 16.43 -67.76 18.71
C GLN A 230 15.89 -67.71 17.28
N ARG A 231 14.68 -68.22 17.05
CA ARG A 231 14.01 -68.16 15.76
C ARG A 231 13.73 -66.72 15.34
N LEU A 232 13.12 -65.90 16.21
CA LEU A 232 12.85 -64.49 15.94
C LEU A 232 14.13 -63.72 15.62
N ARG A 233 15.18 -63.94 16.40
CA ARG A 233 16.52 -63.37 16.16
C ARG A 233 17.04 -63.72 14.77
N GLY A 234 16.97 -65.00 14.39
CA GLY A 234 17.43 -65.48 13.09
C GLY A 234 16.63 -64.90 11.93
N ASP A 235 15.31 -64.87 12.04
CA ASP A 235 14.41 -64.36 11.00
C ASP A 235 14.63 -62.86 10.74
N VAL A 236 14.72 -62.04 11.80
CA VAL A 236 15.00 -60.60 11.66
C VAL A 236 16.38 -60.36 11.05
N MET A 237 17.41 -61.07 11.51
CA MET A 237 18.77 -60.94 10.96
C MET A 237 18.87 -61.35 9.50
N LYS A 238 18.11 -62.37 9.09
CA LYS A 238 18.02 -62.78 7.69
C LYS A 238 17.36 -61.68 6.85
N HIS A 239 16.27 -61.08 7.32
CA HIS A 239 15.63 -59.97 6.62
C HIS A 239 16.55 -58.75 6.48
N VAL A 240 17.27 -58.40 7.54
CA VAL A 240 18.29 -57.34 7.52
C VAL A 240 19.36 -57.62 6.46
N SER A 241 19.89 -58.84 6.43
CA SER A 241 20.94 -59.23 5.48
C SER A 241 20.41 -59.21 4.04
N ASP A 242 19.20 -59.74 3.83
CA ASP A 242 18.52 -59.74 2.54
C ASP A 242 18.30 -58.31 2.00
N ILE A 243 17.86 -57.38 2.86
CA ILE A 243 17.63 -55.97 2.50
C ILE A 243 18.96 -55.31 2.14
N ALA A 244 19.98 -55.48 2.97
CA ALA A 244 21.30 -54.90 2.74
C ALA A 244 21.89 -55.37 1.40
N GLU A 245 21.85 -56.68 1.12
CA GLU A 245 22.41 -57.26 -0.09
C GLU A 245 21.63 -56.86 -1.36
N LYS A 246 20.28 -56.82 -1.28
CA LYS A 246 19.45 -56.57 -2.46
C LYS A 246 19.31 -55.10 -2.81
N TYR A 247 19.34 -54.21 -1.81
CA TYR A 247 18.91 -52.82 -1.99
C TYR A 247 19.99 -51.78 -1.72
N LEU A 248 21.14 -52.11 -1.12
CA LEU A 248 22.24 -51.16 -0.94
C LEU A 248 23.19 -51.23 -2.14
N VAL A 249 22.90 -50.44 -3.17
CA VAL A 249 23.71 -50.37 -4.39
C VAL A 249 24.57 -49.10 -4.35
N THR A 250 25.88 -49.28 -4.30
CA THR A 250 26.83 -48.16 -4.16
C THR A 250 26.74 -47.20 -5.35
N GLY A 251 26.46 -45.92 -5.07
CA GLY A 251 26.33 -44.87 -6.09
C GLY A 251 24.94 -44.75 -6.71
N GLU A 252 24.04 -45.72 -6.47
CA GLU A 252 22.66 -45.69 -6.97
C GLU A 252 21.68 -45.38 -5.84
N THR A 253 21.70 -46.17 -4.76
CA THR A 253 20.76 -46.00 -3.63
C THR A 253 21.37 -45.16 -2.52
N GLN A 254 20.54 -44.75 -1.56
CA GLN A 254 21.02 -44.16 -0.33
C GLN A 254 21.92 -45.12 0.45
N GLU A 255 22.77 -44.57 1.32
CA GLU A 255 23.72 -45.35 2.11
C GLU A 255 23.02 -46.25 3.14
N MET A 256 21.78 -45.96 3.48
CA MET A 256 20.96 -46.74 4.39
C MET A 256 19.65 -47.16 3.72
N ALA A 257 19.06 -48.26 4.20
CA ALA A 257 17.73 -48.72 3.83
C ALA A 257 16.85 -48.87 5.08
N LEU A 258 15.53 -48.76 4.92
CA LEU A 258 14.58 -48.90 6.01
C LEU A 258 13.88 -50.26 5.97
N MET A 259 13.93 -50.99 7.08
CA MET A 259 13.09 -52.18 7.30
C MET A 259 11.86 -51.78 8.09
N PHE A 260 10.71 -51.73 7.43
CA PHE A 260 9.44 -51.38 8.05
C PHE A 260 8.81 -52.58 8.77
N VAL A 261 8.56 -52.42 10.07
CA VAL A 261 7.85 -53.39 10.90
C VAL A 261 6.42 -52.87 11.14
N PRO A 262 5.38 -53.50 10.55
CA PRO A 262 4.02 -52.94 10.51
C PRO A 262 3.24 -53.03 11.84
N SER A 263 3.93 -53.09 12.97
CA SER A 263 3.34 -53.13 14.32
C SER A 263 4.27 -52.48 15.34
N GLU A 264 3.75 -51.54 16.11
CA GLU A 264 4.51 -50.84 17.16
C GLU A 264 4.96 -51.83 18.25
N SER A 265 4.07 -52.73 18.68
CA SER A 265 4.37 -53.71 19.71
C SER A 265 5.45 -54.70 19.28
N VAL A 266 5.44 -55.13 18.01
CA VAL A 266 6.48 -56.05 17.50
C VAL A 266 7.82 -55.33 17.36
N TYR A 267 7.81 -54.08 16.92
CA TYR A 267 9.02 -53.26 16.88
C TYR A 267 9.62 -53.09 18.30
N ALA A 268 8.80 -52.72 19.28
CA ALA A 268 9.24 -52.52 20.66
C ALA A 268 9.87 -53.79 21.25
N GLU A 269 9.25 -54.96 21.06
CA GLU A 269 9.82 -56.22 21.55
C GLU A 269 11.18 -56.55 20.89
N ILE A 270 11.32 -56.31 19.58
CA ILE A 270 12.58 -56.52 18.87
C ILE A 270 13.65 -55.57 19.41
N HIS A 271 13.28 -54.30 19.65
CA HIS A 271 14.19 -53.28 20.14
C HIS A 271 14.68 -53.56 21.57
N ASP A 272 13.76 -53.91 22.48
CA ASP A 272 14.07 -54.14 23.89
C ASP A 272 14.73 -55.51 24.14
N GLY A 273 14.33 -56.54 23.40
CA GLY A 273 14.79 -57.92 23.61
C GLY A 273 16.06 -58.31 22.84
N PHE A 274 16.43 -57.55 21.80
CA PHE A 274 17.45 -57.97 20.83
C PHE A 274 18.39 -56.83 20.42
N ASP A 275 19.02 -56.16 21.37
CA ASP A 275 19.99 -55.08 21.10
C ASP A 275 21.12 -55.53 20.14
N ASP A 276 21.57 -56.78 20.22
CA ASP A 276 22.58 -57.32 19.30
C ASP A 276 22.11 -57.35 17.84
N VAL A 277 20.82 -57.56 17.60
CA VAL A 277 20.21 -57.53 16.26
C VAL A 277 20.12 -56.09 15.77
N ILE A 278 19.68 -55.15 16.61
CA ILE A 278 19.59 -53.73 16.27
C ILE A 278 20.96 -53.17 15.88
N GLN A 279 22.00 -53.45 16.68
CA GLN A 279 23.35 -53.02 16.38
C GLN A 279 23.90 -53.62 15.09
N LYS A 280 23.64 -54.91 14.83
CA LYS A 280 24.05 -55.56 13.58
C LYS A 280 23.31 -55.00 12.38
N ALA A 281 22.02 -54.71 12.51
CA ALA A 281 21.23 -54.08 11.46
C ALA A 281 21.79 -52.69 11.12
N TYR A 282 22.09 -51.89 12.13
CA TYR A 282 22.71 -50.58 11.93
C TYR A 282 24.08 -50.67 11.23
N ARG A 283 24.93 -51.64 11.61
CA ARG A 283 26.21 -51.89 10.92
C ARG A 283 26.03 -52.35 9.47
N ALA A 284 24.95 -53.08 9.20
CA ALA A 284 24.54 -53.45 7.85
C ALA A 284 23.84 -52.28 7.09
N ARG A 285 23.75 -51.09 7.71
CA ARG A 285 23.09 -49.89 7.21
C ARG A 285 21.59 -50.09 6.93
N VAL A 286 20.97 -50.98 7.69
CA VAL A 286 19.51 -51.21 7.67
C VAL A 286 18.93 -50.72 8.99
N VAL A 287 18.03 -49.75 8.91
CA VAL A 287 17.38 -49.17 10.09
C VAL A 287 15.97 -49.74 10.20
N LEU A 288 15.67 -50.34 11.35
CA LEU A 288 14.33 -50.81 11.66
C LEU A 288 13.45 -49.63 12.03
N VAL A 289 12.24 -49.57 11.46
CA VAL A 289 11.29 -48.50 11.74
C VAL A 289 9.89 -49.06 12.00
N SER A 290 9.23 -48.55 13.04
CA SER A 290 7.81 -48.77 13.32
C SER A 290 6.93 -47.80 12.51
N PRO A 291 5.58 -47.93 12.53
CA PRO A 291 4.69 -46.96 11.91
C PRO A 291 4.95 -45.52 12.37
N SER A 292 5.15 -45.32 13.67
CA SER A 292 5.39 -44.00 14.25
C SER A 292 6.73 -43.42 13.78
N LEU A 293 7.78 -44.24 13.75
CA LEU A 293 9.10 -43.82 13.29
C LEU A 293 9.14 -43.58 11.78
N LEU A 294 8.41 -44.38 10.99
CA LEU A 294 8.30 -44.16 9.55
C LEU A 294 7.59 -42.84 9.26
N MET A 295 6.50 -42.52 9.96
CA MET A 295 5.83 -41.22 9.83
C MET A 295 6.79 -40.06 10.10
N LEU A 296 7.58 -40.15 11.18
CA LEU A 296 8.57 -39.14 11.51
C LEU A 296 9.67 -39.04 10.44
N ALA A 297 10.20 -40.18 9.98
CA ALA A 297 11.21 -40.22 8.93
C ALA A 297 10.70 -39.58 7.64
N ILE A 298 9.46 -39.88 7.25
CA ILE A 298 8.79 -39.30 6.09
C ILE A 298 8.63 -37.79 6.24
N GLN A 299 8.24 -37.30 7.42
CA GLN A 299 8.13 -35.86 7.67
C GLN A 299 9.48 -35.14 7.57
N VAL A 300 10.56 -35.76 8.06
CA VAL A 300 11.92 -35.25 7.90
C VAL A 300 12.32 -35.21 6.42
N MET A 301 12.04 -36.27 5.65
CA MET A 301 12.30 -36.29 4.21
C MET A 301 11.52 -35.21 3.48
N GLN A 302 10.24 -35.02 3.81
CA GLN A 302 9.40 -33.97 3.24
C GLN A 302 9.99 -32.58 3.48
N GLN A 303 10.50 -32.32 4.68
CA GLN A 303 11.14 -31.05 5.02
C GLN A 303 12.44 -30.84 4.23
N ILE A 304 13.28 -31.87 4.11
CA ILE A 304 14.51 -31.82 3.29
C ILE A 304 14.18 -31.50 1.83
N MET A 305 13.15 -32.13 1.26
CA MET A 305 12.71 -31.88 -0.11
C MET A 305 12.12 -30.48 -0.30
N LYS A 306 11.43 -29.94 0.72
CA LYS A 306 10.93 -28.57 0.69
C LYS A 306 12.09 -27.57 0.73
N ASP A 307 13.09 -27.80 1.56
CA ASP A 307 14.25 -26.93 1.70
C ASP A 307 15.11 -26.94 0.42
N ALA A 308 15.27 -28.09 -0.24
CA ALA A 308 15.93 -28.18 -1.54
C ALA A 308 15.18 -27.36 -2.61
N ARG A 309 13.86 -27.53 -2.72
CA ARG A 309 13.04 -26.75 -3.66
C ARG A 309 13.10 -25.24 -3.40
N MET A 310 13.15 -24.82 -2.14
CA MET A 310 13.31 -23.40 -1.81
C MET A 310 14.68 -22.85 -2.22
N ARG A 311 15.74 -23.64 -2.11
CA ARG A 311 17.09 -23.25 -2.59
C ARG A 311 17.11 -23.09 -4.11
N ASP A 312 16.55 -24.05 -4.85
CA ASP A 312 16.48 -23.98 -6.31
C ASP A 312 15.69 -22.74 -6.77
N ALA A 313 14.56 -22.46 -6.11
CA ALA A 313 13.76 -21.26 -6.38
C ALA A 313 14.53 -19.97 -6.05
N ALA A 314 15.32 -19.94 -4.97
CA ALA A 314 16.13 -18.79 -4.61
C ALA A 314 17.23 -18.50 -5.65
N ASP A 315 17.87 -19.54 -6.20
CA ASP A 315 18.86 -19.40 -7.26
C ASP A 315 18.24 -18.88 -8.57
N GLN A 316 17.03 -19.34 -8.90
CA GLN A 316 16.26 -18.81 -10.02
C GLN A 316 15.90 -17.32 -9.81
N ILE A 317 15.39 -16.96 -8.63
CA ILE A 317 15.08 -15.57 -8.28
C ILE A 317 16.33 -14.71 -8.38
N ARG A 318 17.47 -15.16 -7.84
CA ARG A 318 18.74 -14.45 -7.93
C ARG A 318 19.14 -14.19 -9.38
N THR A 319 18.97 -15.18 -10.24
CA THR A 319 19.25 -15.07 -11.68
C THR A 319 18.35 -14.02 -12.34
N GLU A 320 17.05 -14.03 -12.05
CA GLU A 320 16.11 -13.04 -12.58
C GLU A 320 16.36 -11.62 -12.04
N VAL A 321 16.77 -11.48 -10.78
CA VAL A 321 17.15 -10.18 -10.20
C VAL A 321 18.38 -9.60 -10.89
N ILE A 322 19.37 -10.42 -11.25
CA ILE A 322 20.54 -9.96 -12.02
C ILE A 322 20.11 -9.45 -13.39
N LYS A 323 19.27 -10.20 -14.12
CA LYS A 323 18.74 -9.78 -15.43
C LYS A 323 17.96 -8.46 -15.33
N LEU A 324 17.15 -8.30 -14.29
CA LEU A 324 16.42 -7.06 -14.03
C LEU A 324 17.36 -5.88 -13.78
N GLY A 325 18.48 -6.11 -13.07
CA GLY A 325 19.54 -5.11 -12.90
C GLY A 325 20.14 -4.65 -14.22
N ASP A 326 20.40 -5.58 -15.14
CA ASP A 326 20.91 -5.28 -16.48
C ASP A 326 19.88 -4.49 -17.33
N ASP A 327 18.60 -4.86 -17.23
CA ASP A 327 17.51 -4.12 -17.88
C ASP A 327 17.40 -2.69 -17.35
N LEU A 328 17.50 -2.50 -16.02
CA LEU A 328 17.48 -1.19 -15.39
C LEU A 328 18.70 -0.34 -15.81
N GLY A 329 19.88 -0.95 -15.94
CA GLY A 329 21.07 -0.31 -16.50
C GLY A 329 20.84 0.19 -17.92
N ARG A 330 20.28 -0.66 -18.80
CA ARG A 330 19.91 -0.27 -20.18
C ARG A 330 18.86 0.83 -20.21
N LEU A 331 17.88 0.81 -19.32
CA LEU A 331 16.88 1.86 -19.19
C LEU A 331 17.52 3.19 -18.79
N ARG A 332 18.39 3.18 -17.77
CA ARG A 332 19.14 4.36 -17.33
C ARG A 332 19.92 4.99 -18.48
N ASP A 333 20.63 4.18 -19.27
CA ASP A 333 21.42 4.68 -20.40
C ASP A 333 20.54 5.31 -21.49
N ARG A 334 19.34 4.76 -21.73
CA ARG A 334 18.34 5.36 -22.64
C ARG A 334 17.82 6.69 -22.11
N VAL A 335 17.54 6.79 -20.80
CA VAL A 335 17.11 8.04 -20.16
C VAL A 335 18.20 9.11 -20.23
N LEU A 336 19.46 8.74 -19.99
CA LEU A 336 20.59 9.67 -20.13
C LEU A 336 20.75 10.19 -21.56
N LYS A 337 20.59 9.32 -22.57
CA LYS A 337 20.58 9.74 -23.98
C LYS A 337 19.42 10.70 -24.28
N LEU A 338 18.23 10.42 -23.75
CA LEU A 338 17.07 11.29 -23.90
C LEU A 338 17.31 12.66 -23.25
N GLN A 339 17.87 12.69 -22.04
CA GLN A 339 18.25 13.94 -21.36
C GLN A 339 19.21 14.78 -22.22
N LYS A 340 20.20 14.14 -22.85
CA LYS A 340 21.12 14.82 -23.78
C LYS A 340 20.37 15.42 -24.97
N HIS A 341 19.47 14.68 -25.61
CA HIS A 341 18.66 15.21 -26.71
C HIS A 341 17.81 16.41 -26.30
N PHE A 342 17.23 16.43 -25.10
CA PHE A 342 16.51 17.61 -24.60
C PHE A 342 17.43 18.82 -24.39
N ALA A 343 18.68 18.60 -23.95
CA ALA A 343 19.65 19.68 -23.84
C ALA A 343 20.00 20.27 -25.22
N ASP A 344 20.19 19.40 -26.22
CA ASP A 344 20.46 19.80 -27.60
C ASP A 344 19.27 20.60 -28.18
N VAL A 345 18.03 20.13 -27.99
CA VAL A 345 16.81 20.83 -28.43
C VAL A 345 16.65 22.20 -27.76
N ASN A 346 16.97 22.31 -26.47
CA ASN A 346 16.91 23.60 -25.77
C ASN A 346 17.93 24.60 -26.33
N GLU A 347 19.13 24.13 -26.70
CA GLU A 347 20.13 24.96 -27.36
C GLU A 347 19.66 25.41 -28.75
N ASP A 348 19.04 24.52 -29.53
CA ASP A 348 18.47 24.86 -30.83
C ASP A 348 17.37 25.93 -30.71
N VAL A 349 16.45 25.78 -29.75
CA VAL A 349 15.41 26.79 -29.47
C VAL A 349 16.03 28.13 -29.11
N ARG A 350 17.10 28.15 -28.31
CA ARG A 350 17.82 29.37 -27.96
C ARG A 350 18.41 30.08 -29.19
N GLN A 351 18.99 29.33 -30.14
CA GLN A 351 19.52 29.88 -31.38
C GLN A 351 18.43 30.45 -32.29
N VAL A 352 17.26 29.80 -32.34
CA VAL A 352 16.08 30.30 -33.07
C VAL A 352 15.61 31.62 -32.49
N LEU A 353 15.49 31.74 -31.16
CA LEU A 353 15.08 32.97 -30.49
C LEU A 353 16.07 34.13 -30.73
N ILE A 354 17.38 33.86 -30.69
CA ILE A 354 18.41 34.87 -31.03
C ILE A 354 18.26 35.35 -32.48
N SER A 355 17.96 34.44 -33.40
CA SER A 355 17.76 34.77 -34.81
C SER A 355 16.49 35.60 -35.01
N ALA A 356 15.40 35.26 -34.31
CA ALA A 356 14.16 36.02 -34.32
C ALA A 356 14.36 37.46 -33.80
N ASP A 357 15.06 37.64 -32.66
CA ASP A 357 15.39 38.97 -32.10
C ASP A 357 16.25 39.81 -33.07
N LYS A 358 17.20 39.20 -33.77
CA LYS A 358 17.98 39.87 -34.82
C LYS A 358 17.11 40.33 -35.99
N ILE A 359 16.15 39.50 -36.41
CA ILE A 359 15.20 39.82 -37.48
C ILE A 359 14.30 40.99 -37.04
N GLU A 360 13.77 40.95 -35.82
CA GLU A 360 12.92 41.99 -35.24
C GLU A 360 13.67 43.34 -35.15
N LYS A 361 14.91 43.34 -34.63
CA LYS A 361 15.76 44.54 -34.62
C LYS A 361 16.03 45.09 -36.01
N ARG A 362 16.22 44.22 -37.01
CA ARG A 362 16.43 44.66 -38.40
C ARG A 362 15.14 45.23 -38.99
N ALA A 363 13.98 44.63 -38.71
CA ALA A 363 12.68 45.14 -39.13
C ALA A 363 12.40 46.53 -38.54
N GLY A 364 12.62 46.72 -37.24
CA GLY A 364 12.46 48.04 -36.61
C GLY A 364 13.38 49.12 -37.19
N ARG A 365 14.63 48.78 -37.56
CA ARG A 365 15.54 49.72 -38.24
C ARG A 365 15.06 50.10 -39.64
N ILE A 366 14.38 49.19 -40.35
CA ILE A 366 13.79 49.48 -41.67
C ILE A 366 12.58 50.42 -41.50
N GLU A 367 11.77 50.20 -40.46
CA GLU A 367 10.64 51.06 -40.12
C GLU A 367 11.08 52.49 -39.73
N GLU A 368 12.20 52.63 -39.01
CA GLU A 368 12.81 53.95 -38.72
C GLU A 368 13.42 54.64 -39.96
N LEU A 369 13.89 53.87 -40.94
CA LEU A 369 14.47 54.40 -42.18
C LEU A 369 13.41 54.93 -43.15
N ASP A 370 12.17 54.45 -43.08
CA ASP A 370 11.08 54.83 -44.00
C ASP A 370 10.43 56.19 -43.69
N PHE A 371 10.81 56.86 -42.58
CA PHE A 371 10.30 58.19 -42.21
C PHE A 371 11.31 59.35 -42.37
N SER A 372 12.47 59.13 -42.99
CA SER A 372 13.53 60.17 -43.07
C SER A 372 14.02 60.53 -44.47
N LYS A 373 13.31 60.17 -45.55
CA LYS A 373 13.60 60.70 -46.89
C LYS A 373 12.34 60.89 -47.76
N THR A 374 11.72 62.05 -47.61
CA THR A 374 11.02 62.72 -48.71
C THR A 374 11.75 64.04 -48.96
N ASP A 375 12.47 64.13 -50.08
CA ASP A 375 12.53 65.31 -50.95
C ASP A 375 13.43 65.05 -52.18
N ALA A 376 12.74 64.84 -53.31
CA ALA A 376 12.98 65.31 -54.70
C ALA A 376 14.37 65.29 -55.41
N PRO A 377 14.39 65.32 -56.78
CA PRO A 377 15.31 64.55 -57.63
C PRO A 377 16.48 65.37 -58.23
N ALA A 378 17.52 64.68 -58.72
CA ALA A 378 18.55 65.27 -59.59
C ALA A 378 18.96 64.31 -60.73
N GLU A 379 19.18 64.91 -61.90
CA GLU A 379 19.41 64.37 -63.24
C GLU A 379 20.63 63.43 -63.41
N GLY A 380 20.60 62.59 -64.46
CA GLY A 380 21.68 61.70 -64.88
C GLY A 380 22.92 62.41 -65.45
N PRO A 381 23.99 61.67 -65.86
CA PRO A 381 23.97 61.11 -67.22
C PRO A 381 24.78 59.81 -67.50
N ARG A 382 24.32 59.14 -68.58
CA ARG A 382 25.03 58.42 -69.67
C ARG A 382 25.73 57.06 -69.47
N LEU A 383 25.33 56.17 -70.39
CA LEU A 383 25.89 54.87 -70.77
C LEU A 383 27.35 54.92 -71.26
N VAL A 384 28.09 53.85 -70.95
CA VAL A 384 29.05 53.24 -71.87
C VAL A 384 28.91 51.71 -71.80
N ALA A 385 28.75 51.09 -72.96
CA ALA A 385 28.65 49.65 -73.16
C ALA A 385 30.00 49.07 -73.63
N SER A 386 30.37 47.88 -73.13
CA SER A 386 31.16 46.81 -73.79
C SER A 386 31.73 45.90 -72.69
N GLY A 387 31.68 44.58 -72.70
CA GLY A 387 31.15 43.56 -73.59
C GLY A 387 31.37 42.22 -72.86
N ALA A 388 30.43 41.29 -73.01
CA ALA A 388 30.68 39.85 -72.79
C ALA A 388 31.49 39.31 -74.00
N PRO A 389 32.00 38.06 -74.04
CA PRO A 389 31.64 36.88 -73.24
C PRO A 389 32.93 36.07 -72.83
N GLU A 390 32.97 34.90 -72.18
CA GLU A 390 32.41 33.58 -72.50
C GLU A 390 32.82 32.54 -71.43
N LEU A 391 31.98 31.51 -71.28
CA LEU A 391 32.28 30.06 -71.17
C LEU A 391 33.18 29.52 -70.02
N PHE A 392 32.51 28.80 -69.11
CA PHE A 392 32.92 27.59 -68.36
C PHE A 392 33.96 26.68 -69.07
N PRO A 393 34.75 25.78 -68.38
CA PRO A 393 34.17 24.77 -67.45
C PRO A 393 35.06 24.11 -66.34
N ARG A 394 34.37 23.35 -65.47
CA ARG A 394 34.74 22.06 -64.80
C ARG A 394 36.01 21.99 -63.92
N LYS A 395 35.85 21.45 -62.70
CA LYS A 395 35.95 19.99 -62.42
C LYS A 395 35.61 19.65 -60.96
N LEU A 396 34.90 18.53 -60.83
CA LEU A 396 34.71 17.70 -59.64
C LEU A 396 36.04 17.05 -59.22
N GLN A 397 36.20 16.77 -57.93
CA GLN A 397 36.82 15.54 -57.47
C GLN A 397 36.28 15.15 -56.08
N ALA A 398 35.52 14.06 -56.08
CA ALA A 398 35.33 13.17 -54.93
C ALA A 398 36.55 12.23 -54.88
N GLY A 399 37.04 11.94 -53.68
CA GLY A 399 38.02 10.90 -53.40
C GLY A 399 37.39 9.93 -52.40
N GLU A 400 37.45 8.64 -52.76
CA GLU A 400 37.07 7.47 -51.96
C GLU A 400 37.87 7.35 -50.66
#